data_AF-A0A9X3P8G2-F1
#
_entry.id   AF-A0A9X3P8G2-F1
#
_cell.length_a   1.000
_cell.length_b   1.000
_cell.length_c   1.000
_cell.angle_alpha   90.00
_cell.angle_beta   90.00
_cell.angle_gamma   90.00
#
_symmetry.space_group_name_H-M   'P 1'
#
loop_
_entity.id
_entity.type
_entity.pdbx_description
1 polymer ?
#
loop_
_entity_poly.entity_id
_entity_poly.type
_entity_poly.pdbx_seq_one_letter_code
_entity_poly.pdbx_strand_id
1 'polypeptide(L)'
;MIEEAIRLIGEGQSVKATAATLSVPKSRLDRARKTQPGLDAAMREAAQRYRNRGWNPELLDQAAELLESGTPILTAAKQLHLGSETMHHYRKAHPRLDAALRAVEERRSQRTGD
;
A
#
# COMPACT_ATOMS: atom_id res chain seq x y z
N MET A 1 -25.80 12.25 7.45
CA MET A 1 -24.35 12.49 7.60
C MET A 1 -23.58 11.21 7.92
N ILE A 2 -23.88 10.49 9.01
CA ILE A 2 -23.14 9.26 9.36
C ILE A 2 -23.33 8.17 8.31
N GLU A 3 -24.56 7.97 7.81
CA GLU A 3 -24.82 7.02 6.73
C GLU A 3 -24.09 7.38 5.43
N GLU A 4 -24.02 8.66 5.09
CA GLU A 4 -23.22 9.14 3.95
C GLU A 4 -21.72 8.90 4.15
N ALA A 5 -21.21 9.08 5.37
CA ALA A 5 -19.83 8.75 5.70
C ALA A 5 -19.56 7.25 5.55
N ILE A 6 -20.48 6.40 6.02
CA ILE A 6 -20.40 4.93 5.86
C ILE A 6 -20.37 4.56 4.38
N ARG A 7 -21.26 5.15 3.58
CA ARG A 7 -21.33 4.91 2.13
C ARG A 7 -20.03 5.28 1.43
N LEU A 8 -19.55 6.51 1.60
CA LEU A 8 -18.33 7.00 0.94
C LEU A 8 -17.10 6.15 1.33
N ILE A 9 -17.00 5.76 2.61
CA ILE A 9 -15.93 4.88 3.08
C ILE A 9 -16.08 3.46 2.50
N GLY A 10 -17.32 2.97 2.40
CA GLY A 10 -17.67 1.71 1.76
C GLY A 10 -17.23 1.66 0.29
N GLU A 11 -17.45 2.75 -0.45
CA GLU A 11 -17.03 2.96 -1.85
C GLU A 11 -15.50 3.10 -2.03
N GLY A 12 -14.72 2.96 -0.94
CA GLY A 12 -13.26 2.92 -1.00
C GLY A 12 -12.59 4.28 -0.76
N GLN A 13 -13.35 5.31 -0.41
CA GLN A 13 -12.80 6.61 -0.06
C GLN A 13 -12.08 6.56 1.30
N SER A 14 -10.97 7.27 1.44
CA SER A 14 -10.26 7.34 2.72
C SER A 14 -11.07 8.14 3.74
N VAL A 15 -10.95 7.79 5.03
CA VAL A 15 -11.59 8.53 6.13
C VAL A 15 -11.28 10.04 6.09
N LYS A 16 -10.05 10.42 5.69
CA LYS A 16 -9.65 11.83 5.55
C LYS A 16 -10.38 12.51 4.40
N ALA A 17 -10.48 11.85 3.25
CA ALA A 17 -11.17 12.37 2.09
C ALA A 17 -12.69 12.45 2.35
N THR A 18 -13.28 11.45 2.98
CA THR A 18 -14.70 11.47 3.39
C THR A 18 -14.99 12.63 4.34
N ALA A 19 -14.12 12.87 5.33
CA ALA A 19 -14.25 14.02 6.23
C ALA A 19 -14.21 15.36 5.47
N ALA A 20 -13.32 15.49 4.47
CA ALA A 20 -13.25 16.66 3.61
C ALA A 20 -14.49 16.82 2.73
N THR A 21 -14.97 15.75 2.09
CA THR A 21 -16.21 15.76 1.27
C THR A 21 -17.42 16.19 2.07
N LEU A 22 -17.54 15.70 3.31
CA LEU A 22 -18.65 16.05 4.19
C LEU A 22 -18.45 17.39 4.92
N SER A 23 -17.33 18.09 4.67
CA SER A 23 -16.96 19.34 5.35
C SER A 23 -17.03 19.24 6.89
N VAL A 24 -16.53 18.12 7.43
CA VAL A 24 -16.47 17.88 8.89
C VAL A 24 -15.05 17.53 9.34
N PRO A 25 -14.67 17.89 10.58
CA PRO A 25 -13.37 17.48 11.11
C PRO A 25 -13.34 15.96 11.32
N LYS A 26 -12.20 15.32 10.99
CA LYS A 26 -11.97 13.89 11.21
C LYS A 26 -12.32 13.44 12.64
N SER A 27 -12.02 14.27 13.65
CA SER A 27 -12.33 13.99 15.05
C SER A 27 -13.83 13.80 15.33
N ARG A 28 -14.71 14.40 14.51
CA ARG A 28 -16.16 14.22 14.62
C ARG A 28 -16.57 12.81 14.18
N LEU A 29 -15.99 12.30 13.08
CA LEU A 29 -16.17 10.92 12.65
C LEU A 29 -15.57 9.94 13.67
N ASP A 30 -14.41 10.26 14.24
CA ASP A 30 -13.76 9.44 15.27
C ASP A 30 -14.57 9.35 16.57
N ARG A 31 -15.25 10.44 16.95
CA ARG A 31 -16.19 10.42 18.08
C ARG A 31 -17.46 9.64 17.73
N ALA A 32 -17.98 9.82 16.52
CA ALA A 32 -19.20 9.15 16.07
C ALA A 32 -19.05 7.63 15.97
N ARG A 33 -17.87 7.11 15.57
CA ARG A 33 -17.65 5.66 15.48
C ARG A 33 -17.82 4.94 16.82
N LYS A 34 -17.60 5.63 17.95
CA LYS A 34 -17.76 5.06 19.30
C LYS A 34 -19.21 4.74 19.64
N THR A 35 -20.16 5.43 19.02
CA THR A 35 -21.60 5.26 19.26
C THR A 35 -22.33 4.69 18.05
N GLN A 36 -21.64 4.53 16.91
CA GLN A 36 -22.21 4.07 15.63
C GLN A 36 -21.41 2.86 15.12
N PRO A 37 -21.86 1.63 15.38
CA PRO A 37 -21.12 0.42 15.03
C PRO A 37 -20.89 0.25 13.53
N GLY A 38 -21.84 0.68 12.70
CA GLY A 38 -21.68 0.67 11.23
C GLY A 38 -20.55 1.58 10.73
N LEU A 39 -20.33 2.71 11.40
CA LEU A 39 -19.22 3.61 11.08
C LEU A 39 -17.88 3.06 11.58
N ASP A 40 -17.85 2.42 12.76
CA ASP A 40 -16.62 1.75 13.24
C ASP A 40 -16.19 0.62 12.31
N ALA A 41 -17.13 -0.22 11.86
CA ALA A 41 -16.86 -1.27 10.89
C ALA A 41 -16.30 -0.72 9.57
N ALA A 42 -16.96 0.29 8.98
CA ALA A 42 -16.49 0.92 7.74
C ALA A 42 -15.10 1.56 7.90
N MET A 43 -14.86 2.26 9.01
CA MET A 43 -13.55 2.87 9.28
C MET A 43 -12.45 1.82 9.53
N ARG A 44 -12.77 0.70 10.18
CA ARG A 44 -11.83 -0.42 10.35
C ARG A 44 -11.49 -1.06 9.01
N GLU A 45 -12.48 -1.30 8.16
CA GLU A 45 -12.26 -1.81 6.81
C GLU A 45 -11.42 -0.86 5.98
N ALA A 46 -11.69 0.45 6.01
CA ALA A 46 -10.86 1.43 5.31
C ALA A 46 -9.44 1.50 5.87
N ALA A 47 -9.26 1.35 7.18
CA ALA A 47 -7.93 1.24 7.78
C ALA A 47 -7.22 -0.06 7.38
N GLN A 48 -7.95 -1.17 7.23
CA GLN A 48 -7.44 -2.43 6.71
C GLN A 48 -7.01 -2.27 5.24
N ARG A 49 -7.86 -1.69 4.40
CA ARG A 49 -7.56 -1.37 3.00
C ARG A 49 -6.36 -0.42 2.89
N TYR A 50 -6.23 0.55 3.79
CA TYR A 50 -5.07 1.43 3.83
C TYR A 50 -3.78 0.71 4.28
N ARG A 51 -3.86 -0.18 5.27
CA ARG A 51 -2.74 -1.05 5.64
C ARG A 51 -2.34 -1.97 4.48
N ASN A 52 -3.33 -2.50 3.77
CA ASN A 52 -3.13 -3.33 2.59
C ASN A 52 -2.71 -2.49 1.36
N ARG A 53 -2.93 -1.18 1.32
CA ARG A 53 -2.41 -0.32 0.23
C ARG A 53 -0.88 -0.26 0.21
N GLY A 54 -0.22 -0.47 1.35
CA GLY A 54 1.24 -0.65 1.40
C GLY A 54 1.69 -2.03 0.91
N TRP A 55 0.83 -3.04 1.06
CA TRP A 55 1.07 -4.42 0.66
C TRP A 55 0.11 -4.80 -0.46
N ASN A 56 0.39 -4.35 -1.68
CA ASN A 56 -0.33 -4.85 -2.85
C ASN A 56 0.48 -6.03 -3.43
N PRO A 57 0.09 -7.30 -3.17
CA PRO A 57 0.86 -8.45 -3.62
C PRO A 57 1.05 -8.46 -5.13
N GLU A 58 0.08 -7.97 -5.90
CA GLU A 58 0.21 -7.84 -7.36
C GLU A 58 1.32 -6.85 -7.77
N LEU A 59 1.48 -5.73 -7.06
CA LEU A 59 2.56 -4.79 -7.34
C LEU A 59 3.92 -5.36 -6.93
N LEU A 60 3.97 -6.19 -5.88
CA LEU A 60 5.21 -6.88 -5.48
C LEU A 60 5.59 -7.97 -6.48
N ASP A 61 4.60 -8.65 -7.07
CA ASP A 61 4.81 -9.64 -8.12
C ASP A 61 5.29 -8.97 -9.43
N GLN A 62 4.65 -7.87 -9.84
CA GLN A 62 5.11 -7.05 -10.97
C GLN A 62 6.52 -6.47 -10.72
N ALA A 63 6.81 -6.06 -9.48
CA ALA A 63 8.14 -5.61 -9.10
C ALA A 63 9.17 -6.74 -9.26
N ALA A 64 8.84 -7.95 -8.79
CA ALA A 64 9.70 -9.12 -8.95
C ALA A 64 9.94 -9.42 -10.44
N GLU A 65 8.89 -9.42 -11.27
CA GLU A 65 9.00 -9.68 -12.72
C GLU A 65 9.88 -8.67 -13.46
N LEU A 66 9.76 -7.38 -13.12
CA LEU A 66 10.62 -6.33 -13.68
C LEU A 66 12.09 -6.55 -13.30
N LEU A 67 12.36 -6.91 -12.04
CA LEU A 67 13.70 -7.21 -11.54
C LEU A 67 14.29 -8.49 -12.17
N GLU A 68 13.47 -9.53 -12.34
CA GLU A 68 13.82 -10.77 -13.03
C GLU A 68 14.24 -10.50 -14.47
N SER A 69 13.50 -9.60 -15.16
CA SER A 69 13.79 -9.11 -16.52
C SER A 69 15.03 -8.22 -16.62
N GLY A 70 15.72 -7.94 -15.50
CA GLY A 70 16.93 -7.13 -15.46
C GLY A 70 16.70 -5.63 -15.29
N THR A 71 15.46 -5.20 -15.03
CA THR A 71 15.16 -3.80 -14.75
C THR A 71 15.77 -3.39 -13.40
N PRO A 72 16.46 -2.24 -13.30
CA PRO A 72 16.98 -1.76 -12.03
C PRO A 72 15.88 -1.52 -11.00
N ILE A 73 16.15 -1.81 -9.73
CA ILE A 73 15.19 -1.65 -8.62
C ILE A 73 14.56 -0.26 -8.56
N LEU A 74 15.35 0.80 -8.77
CA LEU A 74 14.85 2.18 -8.75
C LEU A 74 13.89 2.46 -9.91
N THR A 75 14.14 1.86 -11.06
CA THR A 75 13.28 1.99 -12.24
C THR A 75 11.97 1.22 -12.04
N ALA A 76 12.04 -0.01 -11.54
CA ALA A 76 10.86 -0.81 -11.20
C ALA A 76 10.00 -0.12 -10.12
N ALA A 77 10.63 0.41 -9.07
CA ALA A 77 9.98 1.19 -8.03
C ALA A 77 9.26 2.42 -8.59
N LYS A 78 9.93 3.17 -9.47
CA LYS A 78 9.35 4.34 -10.12
C LYS A 78 8.16 3.99 -11.03
N GLN A 79 8.28 2.91 -11.82
CA GLN A 79 7.19 2.47 -12.72
C GLN A 79 5.94 2.04 -11.95
N LEU A 80 6.12 1.38 -10.81
CA LEU A 80 5.02 0.87 -10.00
C LEU A 80 4.54 1.87 -8.95
N HIS A 81 5.07 3.09 -8.96
CA HIS A 81 4.83 4.12 -7.92
C HIS A 81 5.03 3.57 -6.50
N LEU A 82 5.96 2.63 -6.34
CA LEU A 82 6.36 2.02 -5.08
C LEU A 82 7.66 2.67 -4.59
N GLY A 83 7.81 2.79 -3.28
CA GLY A 83 9.11 3.14 -2.69
C GLY A 83 10.08 1.97 -2.82
N SER A 84 11.35 2.23 -3.12
CA SER A 84 12.40 1.19 -3.04
C SER A 84 12.49 0.61 -1.63
N GLU A 85 12.32 1.44 -0.59
CA GLU A 85 12.19 1.00 0.80
C GLU A 85 11.01 0.06 1.02
N THR A 86 9.89 0.29 0.32
CA THR A 86 8.71 -0.58 0.37
C THR A 86 9.05 -1.99 -0.14
N MET A 87 9.78 -2.09 -1.27
CA MET A 87 10.23 -3.39 -1.80
C MET A 87 11.15 -4.12 -0.83
N HIS A 88 12.13 -3.41 -0.23
CA HIS A 88 13.02 -3.99 0.78
C HIS A 88 12.29 -4.38 2.07
N HIS A 89 11.29 -3.59 2.50
CA HIS A 89 10.48 -3.87 3.67
C HIS A 89 9.68 -5.15 3.49
N TYR A 90 9.09 -5.35 2.31
CA TYR A 90 8.24 -6.50 2.02
C TYR A 90 8.96 -7.75 1.50
N ARG A 91 10.28 -7.71 1.27
CA ARG A 91 11.04 -8.90 0.81
C ARG A 91 10.83 -10.14 1.70
N LYS A 92 10.78 -9.97 3.03
CA LYS A 92 10.58 -11.08 3.97
C LYS A 92 9.18 -11.69 3.90
N ALA A 93 8.20 -10.89 3.49
CA ALA A 93 6.81 -11.31 3.36
C ALA A 93 6.48 -11.81 1.94
N HIS A 94 7.42 -11.69 0.98
CA HIS A 94 7.20 -12.01 -0.42
C HIS A 94 8.41 -12.75 -1.04
N PRO A 95 8.43 -14.10 -1.02
CA PRO A 95 9.60 -14.89 -1.39
C PRO A 95 10.06 -14.67 -2.83
N ARG A 96 9.13 -14.45 -3.77
CA ARG A 96 9.47 -14.14 -5.17
C ARG A 96 10.21 -12.81 -5.31
N LEU A 97 9.84 -11.81 -4.50
CA LEU A 97 10.50 -10.51 -4.49
C LEU A 97 11.89 -10.58 -3.84
N ASP A 98 12.05 -11.37 -2.77
CA ASP A 98 13.35 -11.63 -2.15
C ASP A 98 14.33 -12.27 -3.15
N ALA A 99 13.87 -13.29 -3.88
CA ALA A 99 14.67 -13.96 -4.89
C ALA A 99 15.10 -13.00 -6.02
N ALA A 100 14.17 -12.19 -6.52
CA ALA A 100 14.47 -11.21 -7.56
C ALA A 100 15.45 -10.13 -7.09
N LEU A 101 15.31 -9.63 -5.86
CA LEU A 101 16.23 -8.66 -5.26
C LEU A 101 17.63 -9.26 -5.10
N ARG A 102 17.75 -10.49 -4.60
CA ARG A 102 19.05 -11.18 -4.48
C ARG A 102 19.73 -11.33 -5.84
N ALA A 103 19.01 -11.77 -6.86
CA ALA A 103 19.56 -11.90 -8.20
C ALA A 103 20.11 -10.57 -8.76
N VAL A 104 19.44 -9.46 -8.45
CA VAL A 104 19.91 -8.11 -8.82
C VAL A 104 21.17 -7.72 -8.05
N GLU A 105 21.23 -8.01 -6.74
CA GLU A 105 22.41 -7.78 -5.91
C GLU A 105 23.62 -8.61 -6.37
N GLU A 106 23.42 -9.89 -6.70
CA GLU A 106 24.46 -10.78 -7.24
C GLU A 106 25.01 -10.27 -8.58
N ARG A 107 24.13 -9.86 -9.51
CA ARG A 107 24.54 -9.26 -10.79
C ARG A 107 25.33 -7.97 -10.59
N ARG A 108 24.96 -7.14 -9.61
CA ARG A 108 25.68 -5.89 -9.30
C ARG A 108 27.09 -6.18 -8.77
N SER A 109 27.24 -7.17 -7.90
CA SER A 109 28.54 -7.58 -7.37
C SER A 109 29.45 -8.14 -8.46
N GLN A 110 28.92 -8.94 -9.39
CA GLN A 110 29.70 -9.48 -10.52
C GLN A 110 30.18 -8.39 -11.49
N ARG A 111 29.41 -7.31 -11.67
CA ARG A 111 29.75 -6.23 -12.60
C ARG A 111 30.77 -5.21 -12.08
N THR A 112 31.09 -5.26 -10.78
CA THR A 112 32.03 -4.32 -10.14
C THR A 112 33.40 -4.97 -9.85
N GLY A 113 33.56 -6.25 -10.18
CA GLY A 113 34.78 -7.02 -9.96
C GLY A 113 35.64 -7.24 -11.20
N ASP A 114 35.40 -6.51 -12.30
CA ASP A 114 36.19 -6.52 -13.53
C ASP A 114 36.99 -5.21 -13.67
#